data_AF-A0A7K3Y469-F1
#
_entry.id   AF-A0A7K3Y469-F1
#
_cell.length_a   1.000
_cell.length_b   1.000
_cell.length_c   1.000
_cell.angle_alpha   90.00
_cell.angle_beta   90.00
_cell.angle_gamma   90.00
#
_symmetry.space_group_name_H-M   'P 1'
#
loop_
_entity.id
_entity.type
_entity.pdbx_description
1 polymer ?
#
loop_
_entity_poly.entity_id
_entity_poly.type
_entity_poly.pdbx_seq_one_letter_code
_entity_poly.pdbx_strand_id
1 'polypeptide(L)'
;YHDLYKTVNTLLDQYTYRLASFLNDRGYPSVFVPRDGYGGIEALRKNPVAFFSHRHAALLAGLGTFGVNNALITPRYGPRVRFGSIITAADLPPDPLREDDLCTRCMKCVHACPAGALDEQDYPEGLTDKAACTANSAELARRRISPCGICIAVCPVGEDRQHYGEEEPQHRRAKEHVQGYGGL
;
A
#
# COMPACT_ATOMS: atom_id res chain seq x y z
N TYR A 1 4.45 -1.37 -15.42
CA TYR A 1 4.07 -1.41 -13.99
C TYR A 1 5.07 -0.65 -13.09
N HIS A 2 6.37 -0.95 -13.18
CA HIS A 2 7.41 -0.29 -12.37
C HIS A 2 7.45 1.26 -12.49
N ASP A 3 7.30 1.81 -13.69
CA ASP A 3 7.33 3.27 -13.88
C ASP A 3 6.09 3.97 -13.34
N LEU A 4 4.92 3.33 -13.44
CA LEU A 4 3.70 3.80 -12.77
C LEU A 4 3.91 3.84 -11.26
N TYR A 5 4.47 2.77 -10.69
CA TYR A 5 4.81 2.71 -9.27
C TYR A 5 5.75 3.86 -8.85
N LYS A 6 6.79 4.14 -9.64
CA LYS A 6 7.69 5.28 -9.39
C LYS A 6 6.97 6.62 -9.49
N THR A 7 6.14 6.80 -10.51
CA THR A 7 5.43 8.06 -10.77
C THR A 7 4.47 8.40 -9.64
N VAL A 8 3.60 7.48 -9.25
CA VAL A 8 2.63 7.68 -8.16
C VAL A 8 3.34 8.03 -6.86
N ASN A 9 4.47 7.37 -6.61
CA ASN A 9 5.29 7.60 -5.45
C ASN A 9 5.96 8.98 -5.43
N THR A 10 6.54 9.42 -6.55
CA THR A 10 7.09 10.77 -6.68
C THR A 10 6.02 11.83 -6.49
N LEU A 11 4.82 11.61 -7.04
CA LEU A 11 3.69 12.52 -6.84
C LEU A 11 3.30 12.59 -5.37
N LEU A 12 3.19 11.44 -4.68
CA LEU A 12 2.86 11.39 -3.26
C LEU A 12 3.85 12.20 -2.41
N ASP A 13 5.16 12.00 -2.60
CA ASP A 13 6.20 12.76 -1.88
C ASP A 13 6.13 14.27 -2.20
N GLN A 14 5.86 14.64 -3.46
CA GLN A 14 5.70 16.04 -3.84
C GLN A 14 4.48 16.69 -3.19
N TYR A 15 3.34 15.99 -3.13
CA TYR A 15 2.14 16.51 -2.51
C TYR A 15 2.30 16.69 -1.00
N THR A 16 2.88 15.71 -0.31
CA THR A 16 3.12 15.82 1.14
C THR A 16 4.12 16.92 1.47
N TYR A 17 5.20 17.05 0.69
CA TYR A 17 6.15 18.17 0.81
C TYR A 17 5.46 19.53 0.63
N ARG A 18 4.67 19.70 -0.45
CA ARG A 18 3.98 20.98 -0.72
C ARG A 18 2.99 21.35 0.38
N LEU A 19 2.25 20.38 0.90
CA LEU A 19 1.33 20.60 2.01
C LEU A 19 2.08 20.98 3.30
N ALA A 20 3.20 20.31 3.61
CA ALA A 20 4.02 20.69 4.76
C ALA A 20 4.58 22.12 4.61
N SER A 21 5.07 22.49 3.41
CA SER A 21 5.51 23.86 3.13
C SER A 21 4.38 24.88 3.32
N PHE A 22 3.20 24.58 2.79
CA PHE A 22 2.02 25.43 2.93
C PHE A 22 1.63 25.70 4.39
N LEU A 23 1.75 24.69 5.26
CA LEU A 23 1.51 24.84 6.70
C LEU A 23 2.61 25.66 7.38
N ASN A 24 3.87 25.44 7.01
CA ASN A 24 5.00 26.24 7.50
C ASN A 24 4.84 27.72 7.13
N ASP A 25 4.41 28.03 5.90
CA ASP A 25 4.16 29.40 5.43
C ASP A 25 3.05 30.11 6.23
N ARG A 26 2.20 29.34 6.92
CA ARG A 26 1.14 29.82 7.82
C ARG A 26 1.55 29.89 9.29
N GLY A 27 2.83 29.63 9.58
CA GLY A 27 3.36 29.67 10.95
C GLY A 27 3.12 28.38 11.75
N TYR A 28 2.77 27.27 11.09
CA TYR A 28 2.62 25.97 11.73
C TYR A 28 3.81 25.06 11.38
N PRO A 29 4.78 24.88 12.29
CA PRO A 29 5.90 23.96 12.09
C PRO A 29 5.42 22.59 11.65
N SER A 30 5.86 22.17 10.46
CA SER A 30 5.37 20.95 9.80
C SER A 30 6.47 20.26 9.01
N VAL A 31 6.49 18.93 9.05
CA VAL A 31 7.42 18.09 8.29
C VAL A 31 6.67 16.94 7.63
N PHE A 32 6.97 16.69 6.36
CA PHE A 32 6.43 15.51 5.69
C PHE A 32 7.29 14.28 6.02
N VAL A 33 6.63 13.15 6.19
CA VAL A 33 7.27 11.85 6.36
C VAL A 33 7.44 11.24 4.96
N PRO A 34 8.67 10.95 4.51
CA PRO A 34 8.90 10.35 3.19
C PRO A 34 8.24 8.97 3.11
N ARG A 35 7.66 8.65 1.95
CA ARG A 35 6.96 7.36 1.74
C ARG A 35 7.78 6.12 2.11
N ASP A 36 9.08 6.17 1.84
CA ASP A 36 10.04 5.09 2.01
C ASP A 36 11.13 5.59 2.95
N GLY A 37 11.05 5.17 4.20
CA GLY A 37 12.05 5.48 5.24
C GLY A 37 13.27 4.56 5.22
N TYR A 38 13.57 3.91 4.09
CA TYR A 38 14.60 2.87 3.98
C TYR A 38 15.38 3.01 2.66
N GLY A 39 16.68 2.68 2.69
CA GLY A 39 17.62 2.83 1.55
C GLY A 39 17.43 1.83 0.40
N GLY A 40 16.23 1.25 0.24
CA GLY A 40 15.91 0.24 -0.77
C GLY A 40 15.74 -1.18 -0.22
N ILE A 41 15.50 -2.14 -1.13
CA ILE A 41 15.12 -3.51 -0.78
C ILE A 41 16.19 -4.27 0.01
N GLU A 42 17.46 -3.96 -0.19
CA GLU A 42 18.57 -4.59 0.52
C GLU A 42 18.63 -4.16 2.00
N ALA A 43 18.23 -2.91 2.30
CA ALA A 43 18.08 -2.47 3.68
C ALA A 43 16.94 -3.24 4.38
N LEU A 44 15.82 -3.45 3.68
CA LEU A 44 14.69 -4.22 4.21
C LEU A 44 15.00 -5.70 4.40
N ARG A 45 15.87 -6.29 3.58
CA ARG A 45 16.34 -7.67 3.78
C ARG A 45 17.07 -7.86 5.10
N LYS A 46 17.85 -6.85 5.52
CA LYS A 46 18.58 -6.87 6.79
C LYS A 46 17.66 -6.56 7.97
N ASN A 47 16.79 -5.57 7.81
CA ASN A 47 15.82 -5.19 8.83
C ASN A 47 14.53 -4.68 8.16
N PRO A 48 13.45 -5.47 8.11
CA PRO A 48 12.20 -5.12 7.42
C PRO A 48 11.31 -4.19 8.27
N VAL A 49 11.91 -3.11 8.76
CA VAL A 49 11.27 -2.10 9.61
C VAL A 49 11.61 -0.72 9.07
N ALA A 50 10.58 0.12 8.93
CA ALA A 50 10.73 1.54 8.64
C ALA A 50 10.55 2.33 9.94
N PHE A 51 11.12 3.54 10.01
CA PHE A 51 11.02 4.40 11.19
C PHE A 51 9.60 4.87 11.49
N PHE A 52 8.71 4.90 10.48
CA PHE A 52 7.34 5.34 10.59
C PHE A 52 6.40 4.41 9.84
N SER A 53 5.20 4.19 10.40
CA SER A 53 4.20 3.30 9.82
C SER A 53 2.99 4.09 9.30
N HIS A 54 3.03 4.45 8.02
CA HIS A 54 1.93 5.17 7.36
C HIS A 54 0.58 4.43 7.45
N ARG A 55 0.57 3.10 7.41
CA ARG A 55 -0.68 2.32 7.52
C ARG A 55 -1.37 2.45 8.89
N HIS A 56 -0.59 2.60 9.97
CA HIS A 56 -1.13 2.80 11.32
C HIS A 56 -1.59 4.25 11.48
N ALA A 57 -0.85 5.22 10.95
CA ALA A 57 -1.30 6.60 10.91
C ALA A 57 -2.63 6.75 10.16
N ALA A 58 -2.79 6.04 9.04
CA ALA A 58 -4.03 6.04 8.26
C ALA A 58 -5.19 5.33 8.97
N LEU A 59 -4.95 4.26 9.74
CA LEU A 59 -5.94 3.67 10.64
C LEU A 59 -6.42 4.70 11.68
N LEU A 60 -5.47 5.36 12.35
CA LEU A 60 -5.76 6.35 13.39
C LEU A 60 -6.41 7.63 12.85
N ALA A 61 -6.22 7.93 11.58
CA ALA A 61 -6.91 9.00 10.86
C ALA A 61 -8.28 8.57 10.27
N GLY A 62 -8.81 7.40 10.65
CA GLY A 62 -10.14 6.95 10.23
C GLY A 62 -10.26 6.57 8.75
N LEU A 63 -9.14 6.38 8.04
CA LEU A 63 -9.17 6.15 6.59
C LEU A 63 -9.58 4.73 6.19
N GLY A 64 -9.52 3.77 7.12
CA GLY A 64 -9.75 2.35 6.82
C GLY A 64 -9.50 1.42 8.00
N THR A 65 -9.62 0.10 7.77
CA THR A 65 -9.27 -0.96 8.73
C THR A 65 -8.23 -1.91 8.17
N PHE A 66 -7.56 -2.70 9.01
CA PHE A 66 -6.61 -3.70 8.52
C PHE A 66 -7.33 -4.91 7.95
N GLY A 67 -6.89 -5.38 6.77
CA GLY A 67 -7.28 -6.68 6.26
C GLY A 67 -6.35 -7.80 6.71
N VAL A 68 -6.75 -9.04 6.44
CA VAL A 68 -5.92 -10.25 6.64
C VAL A 68 -4.54 -10.13 5.95
N ASN A 69 -4.48 -9.47 4.79
CA ASN A 69 -3.21 -9.17 4.11
C ASN A 69 -2.33 -8.12 4.82
N ASN A 70 -2.71 -7.66 6.01
CA ASN A 70 -2.06 -6.65 6.83
C ASN A 70 -1.92 -5.26 6.15
N ALA A 71 -2.59 -5.04 5.02
CA ALA A 71 -2.72 -3.71 4.39
C ALA A 71 -3.95 -2.99 4.95
N LEU A 72 -3.92 -1.66 4.94
CA LEU A 72 -5.12 -0.88 5.27
C LEU A 72 -6.08 -0.92 4.08
N ILE A 73 -7.32 -1.32 4.32
CA ILE A 73 -8.42 -1.34 3.37
C ILE A 73 -9.23 -0.07 3.54
N THR A 74 -9.47 0.65 2.45
CA THR A 74 -10.32 1.85 2.40
C THR A 74 -11.66 1.53 1.71
N PRO A 75 -12.76 2.23 2.02
CA PRO A 75 -14.06 1.95 1.37
C PRO A 75 -14.01 2.14 -0.14
N ARG A 76 -13.40 3.24 -0.60
CA ARG A 76 -13.39 3.62 -2.02
C ARG A 76 -12.43 2.80 -2.88
N TYR A 77 -11.27 2.43 -2.35
CA TYR A 77 -10.18 1.87 -3.15
C TYR A 77 -9.66 0.53 -2.62
N GLY A 78 -10.27 -0.01 -1.57
CA GLY A 78 -9.75 -1.17 -0.86
C GLY A 78 -8.29 -0.93 -0.42
N PRO A 79 -7.40 -1.92 -0.58
CA PRO A 79 -5.98 -1.76 -0.26
C PRO A 79 -5.15 -1.12 -1.40
N ARG A 80 -5.75 -0.62 -2.49
CA ARG A 80 -5.04 -0.03 -3.65
C ARG A 80 -4.67 1.44 -3.43
N VAL A 81 -4.29 1.79 -2.20
CA VAL A 81 -3.94 3.16 -1.79
C VAL A 81 -2.52 3.18 -1.23
N ARG A 82 -1.79 4.26 -1.52
CA ARG A 82 -0.52 4.58 -0.87
C ARG A 82 -0.73 5.81 0.00
N PHE A 83 -0.15 5.78 1.20
CA PHE A 83 -0.32 6.82 2.20
C PHE A 83 0.96 7.60 2.36
N GLY A 84 0.81 8.92 2.48
CA GLY A 84 1.84 9.83 2.94
C GLY A 84 1.37 10.47 4.25
N SER A 85 2.31 10.96 5.06
CA SER A 85 1.97 11.56 6.35
C SER A 85 2.72 12.87 6.54
N ILE A 86 2.09 13.80 7.26
CA ILE A 86 2.67 15.07 7.67
C ILE A 86 2.53 15.15 9.19
N ILE A 87 3.62 15.45 9.87
CA ILE A 87 3.61 15.76 11.30
C ILE A 87 3.58 17.28 11.40
N THR A 88 2.61 17.82 12.13
CA THR A 88 2.36 19.27 12.19
C THR A 88 2.01 19.72 13.60
N ALA A 89 2.36 20.96 13.93
CA ALA A 89 1.92 21.67 15.13
C ALA A 89 0.61 22.46 14.90
N ALA A 90 0.02 22.41 13.69
CA ALA A 90 -1.31 22.95 13.46
C ALA A 90 -2.34 22.23 14.33
N ASP A 91 -3.22 23.01 14.97
CA ASP A 91 -4.32 22.47 15.75
C ASP A 91 -5.46 22.05 14.79
N LEU A 92 -5.59 20.75 14.59
CA LEU A 92 -6.56 20.15 13.68
C LEU A 92 -7.47 19.20 14.48
N PRO A 93 -8.80 19.27 14.29
CA PRO A 93 -9.70 18.31 14.91
C PRO A 93 -9.40 16.90 14.41
N PRO A 94 -9.38 15.88 15.27
CA PRO A 94 -9.19 14.50 14.85
C PRO A 94 -10.43 13.97 14.12
N ASP A 95 -10.21 13.13 13.12
CA ASP A 95 -11.27 12.33 12.51
C ASP A 95 -11.66 11.17 13.43
N PRO A 96 -12.93 10.72 13.43
CA PRO A 96 -13.34 9.54 14.17
C PRO A 96 -12.69 8.28 13.62
N LEU A 97 -12.40 7.32 14.50
CA LEU A 97 -12.00 5.98 14.07
C LEU A 97 -13.17 5.28 13.40
N ARG A 98 -12.85 4.42 12.43
CA ARG A 98 -13.86 3.53 11.85
C ARG A 98 -14.17 2.40 12.82
N GLU A 99 -15.45 2.09 12.95
CA GLU A 99 -15.94 0.99 13.78
C GLU A 99 -16.25 -0.27 12.96
N ASP A 100 -16.46 -0.14 11.65
CA ASP A 100 -16.76 -1.23 10.74
C ASP A 100 -15.49 -1.90 10.22
N ASP A 101 -15.46 -3.23 10.20
CA ASP A 101 -14.41 -3.97 9.49
C ASP A 101 -14.72 -4.05 8.00
N LEU A 102 -13.83 -3.50 7.18
CA LEU A 102 -13.91 -3.53 5.73
C LEU A 102 -13.42 -4.85 5.13
N CYS A 103 -12.69 -5.68 5.88
CA CYS A 103 -12.23 -6.97 5.38
C CYS A 103 -13.37 -7.98 5.32
N THR A 104 -13.60 -8.60 4.17
CA THR A 104 -14.60 -9.68 4.04
C THR A 104 -14.07 -11.06 4.41
N ARG A 105 -12.83 -11.16 4.91
CA ARG A 105 -12.11 -12.41 5.23
C ARG A 105 -12.19 -13.50 4.13
N CYS A 106 -12.30 -13.09 2.86
CA CYS A 106 -12.44 -14.02 1.72
C CYS A 106 -11.21 -14.88 1.41
N MET A 107 -10.08 -14.70 2.12
CA MET A 107 -8.80 -15.40 1.96
C MET A 107 -8.14 -15.37 0.57
N LYS A 108 -8.72 -14.68 -0.44
CA LYS A 108 -8.13 -14.53 -1.78
C LYS A 108 -6.68 -14.05 -1.74
N CYS A 109 -6.36 -13.12 -0.83
CA CYS A 109 -5.01 -12.58 -0.70
C CYS A 109 -4.00 -13.59 -0.16
N VAL A 110 -4.39 -14.41 0.82
CA VAL A 110 -3.57 -15.47 1.41
C VAL A 110 -3.26 -16.53 0.35
N HIS A 111 -4.30 -17.06 -0.30
CA HIS A 111 -4.14 -18.10 -1.31
C HIS A 111 -3.37 -17.65 -2.56
N ALA A 112 -3.49 -16.38 -2.95
CA ALA A 112 -2.78 -15.85 -4.11
C ALA A 112 -1.35 -15.38 -3.82
N CYS A 113 -0.90 -15.38 -2.56
CA CYS A 113 0.40 -14.86 -2.19
C CYS A 113 1.53 -15.77 -2.73
N PRO A 114 2.37 -15.32 -3.69
CA PRO A 114 3.40 -16.17 -4.28
C PRO A 114 4.51 -16.54 -3.30
N ALA A 115 4.62 -15.80 -2.19
CA ALA A 115 5.62 -16.01 -1.15
C ALA A 115 5.11 -16.86 0.02
N GLY A 116 3.81 -17.20 0.06
CA GLY A 116 3.20 -17.85 1.23
C GLY A 116 3.33 -17.03 2.52
N ALA A 117 3.40 -15.70 2.40
CA ALA A 117 3.84 -14.81 3.48
C ALA A 117 2.72 -14.28 4.37
N LEU A 118 1.46 -14.69 4.18
CA LEU A 118 0.31 -14.14 4.90
C LEU A 118 -0.29 -15.21 5.82
N ASP A 119 -0.59 -14.83 7.07
CA ASP A 119 -1.34 -15.65 8.02
C ASP A 119 -2.86 -15.59 7.72
N GLU A 120 -3.62 -16.57 8.20
CA GLU A 120 -5.08 -16.62 8.07
C GLU A 120 -5.81 -15.89 9.23
N GLN A 121 -5.10 -15.64 10.33
CA GLN A 121 -5.58 -14.84 11.44
C GLN A 121 -5.63 -13.35 11.08
N ASP A 122 -6.51 -12.62 11.75
CA ASP A 122 -6.59 -11.17 11.61
C ASP A 122 -5.38 -10.49 12.25
N TYR A 123 -5.08 -9.27 11.80
CA TYR A 123 -4.12 -8.43 12.50
C TYR A 123 -4.70 -7.98 13.85
N PRO A 124 -3.93 -7.98 14.95
CA PRO A 124 -2.47 -8.18 15.02
C PRO A 124 -1.98 -9.61 15.28
N GLU A 125 -2.86 -10.58 15.49
CA GLU A 125 -2.49 -11.98 15.78
C GLU A 125 -1.80 -12.64 14.59
N GLY A 126 -2.32 -12.41 13.38
CA GLY A 126 -1.77 -12.83 12.11
C GLY A 126 -0.89 -11.75 11.48
N LEU A 127 0.41 -12.01 11.43
CA LEU A 127 1.38 -11.08 10.85
C LEU A 127 1.92 -11.60 9.52
N THR A 128 2.09 -10.68 8.57
CA THR A 128 2.86 -10.98 7.35
C THR A 128 4.29 -11.38 7.70
N ASP A 129 4.74 -12.53 7.19
CA ASP A 129 6.16 -12.87 7.15
C ASP A 129 6.88 -11.89 6.23
N LYS A 130 7.43 -10.84 6.85
CA LYS A 130 8.14 -9.78 6.13
C LYS A 130 9.41 -10.30 5.47
N ALA A 131 10.06 -11.34 6.01
CA ALA A 131 11.26 -11.90 5.41
C ALA A 131 10.92 -12.61 4.11
N ALA A 132 9.91 -13.48 4.11
CA ALA A 132 9.42 -14.16 2.90
C ALA A 132 8.92 -13.17 1.85
N CYS A 133 8.10 -12.18 2.25
CA CYS A 133 7.59 -11.15 1.35
C CYS A 133 8.71 -10.29 0.73
N THR A 134 9.71 -9.91 1.53
CA THR A 134 10.88 -9.13 1.07
C THR A 134 11.77 -9.97 0.15
N ALA A 135 11.98 -11.25 0.45
CA ALA A 135 12.75 -12.17 -0.39
C ALA A 135 12.14 -12.31 -1.78
N ASN A 136 10.82 -12.53 -1.87
CA ASN A 136 10.10 -12.55 -3.14
C ASN A 136 10.19 -11.20 -3.87
N SER A 137 9.99 -10.08 -3.17
CA SER A 137 10.07 -8.73 -3.76
C SER A 137 11.46 -8.44 -4.35
N ALA A 138 12.52 -8.89 -3.69
CA ALA A 138 13.88 -8.76 -4.19
C ALA A 138 14.16 -9.66 -5.41
N GLU A 139 13.58 -10.86 -5.48
CA GLU A 139 13.67 -11.70 -6.68
C GLU A 139 12.94 -11.06 -7.87
N LEU A 140 11.74 -10.53 -7.66
CA LEU A 140 11.02 -9.77 -8.69
C LEU A 140 11.81 -8.53 -9.14
N ALA A 141 12.51 -7.86 -8.22
CA ALA A 141 13.37 -6.73 -8.56
C ALA A 141 14.55 -7.16 -9.46
N ARG A 142 15.21 -8.29 -9.16
CA ARG A 142 16.28 -8.85 -10.02
C ARG A 142 15.80 -9.14 -11.43
N ARG A 143 14.56 -9.64 -11.56
CA ARG A 143 13.91 -9.94 -12.83
C ARG A 143 13.28 -8.72 -13.52
N ARG A 144 13.37 -7.52 -12.94
CA ARG A 144 12.81 -6.25 -13.47
C ARG A 144 11.27 -6.24 -13.63
N ILE A 145 10.59 -6.98 -12.78
CA ILE A 145 9.12 -7.18 -12.77
C ILE A 145 8.49 -6.68 -11.44
N SER A 146 9.28 -6.02 -10.60
CA SER A 146 8.86 -5.42 -9.33
C SER A 146 7.95 -4.19 -9.54
N PRO A 147 7.08 -3.85 -8.57
CA PRO A 147 6.80 -4.58 -7.32
C PRO A 147 5.84 -5.77 -7.48
N CYS A 148 5.66 -6.54 -6.40
CA CYS A 148 4.59 -7.54 -6.29
C CYS A 148 3.21 -6.83 -6.17
N GLY A 149 2.54 -6.98 -5.03
CA GLY A 149 1.22 -6.42 -4.78
C GLY A 149 0.06 -7.33 -5.16
N ILE A 150 0.28 -8.63 -5.38
CA ILE A 150 -0.80 -9.59 -5.70
C ILE A 150 -1.89 -9.60 -4.62
N CYS A 151 -1.51 -9.58 -3.34
CA CYS A 151 -2.47 -9.52 -2.22
C CYS A 151 -3.36 -8.26 -2.23
N ILE A 152 -2.91 -7.17 -2.85
CA ILE A 152 -3.67 -5.92 -3.06
C ILE A 152 -4.56 -6.07 -4.31
N ALA A 153 -3.99 -6.61 -5.38
CA ALA A 153 -4.63 -6.76 -6.68
C ALA A 153 -5.82 -7.74 -6.66
N VAL A 154 -5.79 -8.77 -5.83
CA VAL A 154 -6.86 -9.79 -5.71
C VAL A 154 -7.94 -9.43 -4.67
N CYS A 155 -7.73 -8.40 -3.85
CA CYS A 155 -8.67 -8.03 -2.79
C CYS A 155 -9.97 -7.44 -3.38
N PRO A 156 -11.15 -8.05 -3.17
CA PRO A 156 -12.39 -7.64 -3.83
C PRO A 156 -13.00 -6.35 -3.25
N VAL A 157 -12.52 -5.90 -2.08
CA VAL A 157 -13.05 -4.71 -1.41
C VAL A 157 -12.59 -3.46 -2.14
N GLY A 158 -13.48 -2.46 -2.26
CA GLY A 158 -13.25 -1.15 -2.87
C GLY A 158 -14.30 -0.82 -3.92
N GLU A 159 -14.97 0.32 -3.80
CA GLU A 159 -15.94 0.82 -4.79
C GLU A 159 -15.34 0.94 -6.20
N ASP A 160 -14.04 1.26 -6.29
CA ASP A 160 -13.28 1.35 -7.54
C ASP A 160 -13.33 0.07 -8.38
N ARG A 161 -13.63 -1.09 -7.78
CA ARG A 161 -13.83 -2.36 -8.50
C ARG A 161 -14.97 -2.28 -9.50
N GLN A 162 -15.99 -1.45 -9.27
CA GLN A 162 -17.08 -1.23 -10.21
C GLN A 162 -16.59 -0.54 -11.50
N HIS A 163 -15.55 0.30 -11.41
CA HIS A 163 -15.01 1.04 -12.56
C HIS A 163 -14.03 0.23 -13.39
N TYR A 164 -13.28 -0.67 -12.76
CA TYR A 164 -12.25 -1.48 -13.44
C TYR A 164 -12.71 -2.92 -13.74
N GLY A 165 -13.92 -3.29 -13.28
CA GLY A 165 -14.50 -4.63 -13.39
C GLY A 165 -13.75 -5.70 -12.59
N GLU A 166 -14.44 -6.76 -12.18
CA GLU A 166 -13.79 -8.04 -11.92
C GLU A 166 -13.46 -8.66 -13.29
N GLU A 167 -12.28 -8.33 -13.83
CA GLU A 167 -11.82 -8.76 -15.16
C GLU A 167 -12.68 -8.30 -16.37
N GLU A 168 -12.57 -7.03 -16.77
CA GLU A 168 -13.08 -6.62 -18.09
C GLU A 168 -12.17 -7.17 -19.24
N PRO A 169 -12.72 -7.53 -20.42
CA PRO A 169 -11.97 -8.06 -21.56
C PRO A 169 -10.81 -7.16 -22.04
N GLN A 170 -10.93 -5.85 -21.81
CA GLN A 170 -9.94 -4.85 -22.22
C GLN A 170 -8.66 -4.96 -21.38
N HIS A 171 -8.80 -5.17 -20.08
CA HIS A 171 -7.68 -5.40 -19.15
C HIS A 171 -7.06 -6.78 -19.36
N ARG A 172 -7.87 -7.80 -19.69
CA ARG A 172 -7.37 -9.13 -20.05
C ARG A 172 -6.52 -9.07 -21.32
N ARG A 173 -7.00 -8.41 -22.38
CA ARG A 173 -6.24 -8.26 -23.64
C ARG A 173 -4.99 -7.40 -23.46
N ALA A 174 -5.04 -6.34 -22.66
CA ALA A 174 -3.86 -5.55 -22.33
C ALA A 174 -2.85 -6.35 -21.48
N LYS A 175 -3.32 -7.16 -20.53
CA LYS A 175 -2.49 -8.07 -19.73
C LYS A 175 -1.86 -9.16 -20.61
N GLU A 176 -2.64 -9.84 -21.44
CA GLU A 176 -2.18 -10.83 -22.42
C GLU A 176 -1.19 -10.22 -23.43
N HIS A 177 -1.44 -8.99 -23.87
CA HIS A 177 -0.50 -8.25 -24.72
C HIS A 177 0.81 -7.98 -23.99
N VAL A 178 0.77 -7.41 -22.79
CA VAL A 178 1.99 -7.17 -21.99
C VAL A 178 2.74 -8.49 -21.70
N GLN A 179 2.01 -9.57 -21.40
CA GLN A 179 2.54 -10.93 -21.20
C GLN A 179 3.17 -11.53 -22.45
N GLY A 180 2.54 -11.33 -23.61
CA GLY A 180 3.03 -11.82 -24.89
C GLY A 180 4.27 -11.08 -25.42
N TYR A 181 4.47 -9.81 -25.03
CA TYR A 181 5.57 -8.97 -25.51
C TYR A 181 6.66 -8.66 -24.45
N GLY A 182 6.57 -9.20 -23.23
CA GLY A 182 7.73 -9.26 -22.31
C GLY A 182 7.55 -8.84 -20.84
N GLY A 183 6.33 -8.83 -20.27
CA GLY A 183 6.13 -8.59 -18.84
C GLY A 183 5.14 -9.59 -18.24
N LEU A 184 5.57 -10.34 -17.22
CA LEU A 184 4.79 -11.38 -16.52
C LEU A 184 3.28 -11.14 -16.34
#